data_AF-A0A922X6X1-F1
#
_entry.id   AF-A0A922X6X1-F1
#
_cell.length_a   1.000
_cell.length_b   1.000
_cell.length_c   1.000
_cell.angle_alpha   90.00
_cell.angle_beta   90.00
_cell.angle_gamma   90.00
#
_symmetry.space_group_name_H-M   'P 1'
#
loop_
_entity.id
_entity.type
_entity.pdbx_description
1 polymer ?
#
loop_
_entity_poly.entity_id
_entity_poly.type
_entity_poly.pdbx_seq_one_letter_code
_entity_poly.pdbx_strand_id
1 'polypeptide(L)' 'ASMRAAMDALAQDYAPLSDMRASSAYRMRAAQNLLRRFWLETRTDDPLPAAAVNAFAAG' A
#
# COMPACT_ATOMS: atom_id res chain seq x y z
N ALA A 1 10.07 8.70 10.70
CA ALA A 1 9.43 8.83 9.37
C ALA A 1 7.97 8.40 9.48
N SER A 2 7.04 9.06 8.79
CA SER A 2 5.62 8.68 8.80
C SER A 2 5.29 7.75 7.61
N MET A 3 4.24 6.94 7.73
CA MET A 3 3.75 6.08 6.64
C MET A 3 3.56 6.85 5.33
N ARG A 4 3.02 8.09 5.39
CA ARG A 4 2.83 8.95 4.21
C ARG A 4 4.15 9.30 3.52
N ALA A 5 5.15 9.71 4.29
CA ALA A 5 6.47 10.01 3.74
C ALA A 5 7.11 8.78 3.08
N ALA A 6 6.90 7.58 3.63
CA ALA A 6 7.36 6.34 3.01
C ALA A 6 6.62 6.02 1.69
N MET A 7 5.32 6.34 1.59
CA MET A 7 4.56 6.22 0.33
C MET A 7 5.06 7.19 -0.74
N ASP A 8 5.48 8.41 -0.36
CA ASP A 8 6.06 9.40 -1.27
C ASP A 8 7.47 8.99 -1.73
N ALA A 9 8.25 8.35 -0.85
CA ALA A 9 9.57 7.81 -1.19
C ALA A 9 9.48 6.70 -2.26
N LEU A 10 8.44 5.86 -2.23
CA LEU A 10 8.23 4.85 -3.28
C LEU A 10 8.16 5.46 -4.69
N ALA A 11 7.59 6.67 -4.83
CA ALA A 11 7.50 7.35 -6.12
C ALA A 11 8.84 7.93 -6.59
N GLN A 12 9.80 8.11 -5.69
CA GLN A 12 11.16 8.57 -6.00
C GLN A 12 12.07 7.38 -6.30
N ASP A 13 11.90 6.27 -5.58
CA ASP A 13 12.75 5.09 -5.71
C ASP A 13 12.41 4.21 -6.93
N TYR A 14 11.17 4.29 -7.42
CA TYR A 14 10.68 3.40 -8.47
C TYR A 14 9.92 4.13 -9.59
N ALA A 15 10.19 3.72 -10.83
CA ALA A 15 9.43 4.11 -12.02
C ALA A 15 8.84 2.85 -12.69
N PRO A 16 7.63 2.38 -12.28
CA PRO A 16 7.07 1.13 -12.79
C PRO A 16 6.73 1.21 -14.28
N LEU A 17 6.89 0.09 -14.98
CA LEU A 17 6.47 -0.02 -16.38
C LEU A 17 4.94 -0.14 -16.50
N SER A 18 4.42 0.30 -17.65
CA SER A 18 3.07 -0.02 -18.10
C SER A 18 3.12 -1.18 -19.09
N ASP A 19 2.22 -2.15 -18.93
CA ASP A 19 2.04 -3.28 -19.85
C ASP A 19 0.57 -3.76 -19.88
N MET A 20 0.28 -4.86 -20.59
CA MET A 20 -1.07 -5.43 -20.68
C MET A 20 -1.68 -5.86 -19.34
N ARG A 21 -0.88 -5.97 -18.27
CA ARG A 21 -1.37 -6.37 -16.94
C ARG A 21 -1.78 -5.15 -16.11
N ALA A 22 -1.03 -4.06 -16.21
CA ALA A 22 -1.29 -2.85 -15.43
C ALA A 22 -0.52 -1.63 -15.95
N SER A 23 -1.10 -0.45 -15.73
CA SER A 23 -0.40 0.83 -15.91
C SER A 23 0.60 1.10 -14.78
N SER A 24 1.61 1.93 -15.07
CA SER A 24 2.59 2.40 -14.09
C SER A 24 1.94 3.05 -12.87
N ALA A 25 0.95 3.90 -13.10
CA ALA A 25 0.18 4.57 -12.05
C ALA A 25 -0.58 3.58 -11.15
N TYR A 26 -1.19 2.55 -11.75
CA TYR A 26 -1.85 1.49 -10.99
C TYR A 26 -0.86 0.72 -10.12
N ARG A 27 0.31 0.37 -10.67
CA ARG A 27 1.37 -0.35 -9.93
C ARG A 27 1.91 0.48 -8.76
N MET A 28 2.17 1.77 -8.98
CA MET A 28 2.61 2.68 -7.91
C MET A 28 1.57 2.76 -6.79
N ARG A 29 0.29 2.96 -7.16
CA ARG A 29 -0.82 3.00 -6.20
C ARG A 29 -0.97 1.69 -5.44
N ALA A 30 -0.80 0.55 -6.10
CA ALA A 30 -0.83 -0.76 -5.46
C ALA A 30 0.28 -0.90 -4.42
N ALA A 31 1.53 -0.55 -4.75
CA ALA A 31 2.66 -0.60 -3.82
C ALA A 31 2.43 0.28 -2.59
N GLN A 32 1.97 1.53 -2.81
CA GLN A 32 1.63 2.46 -1.73
C GLN A 32 0.49 1.93 -0.83
N ASN A 33 -0.53 1.29 -1.41
CA ASN A 33 -1.62 0.69 -0.65
C ASN A 33 -1.18 -0.55 0.13
N LEU A 34 -0.27 -1.36 -0.40
CA LEU A 34 0.30 -2.51 0.31
C LEU A 34 1.10 -2.06 1.53
N LEU A 35 1.92 -1.01 1.38
CA LEU A 35 2.64 -0.40 2.50
C LEU A 35 1.67 0.14 3.56
N ARG A 36 0.62 0.85 3.14
CA ARG A 36 -0.41 1.36 4.05
C ARG A 36 -1.11 0.22 4.81
N ARG A 37 -1.47 -0.86 4.13
CA ARG A 37 -2.08 -2.05 4.73
C ARG A 37 -1.15 -2.66 5.78
N PHE A 38 0.11 -2.89 5.43
CA PHE A 38 1.10 -3.41 6.36
C PHE A 38 1.25 -2.53 7.60
N TRP A 39 1.31 -1.21 7.42
CA TRP A 39 1.39 -0.27 8.53
C TRP A 39 0.15 -0.34 9.44
N LEU A 40 -1.06 -0.45 8.88
CA LEU A 40 -2.29 -0.59 9.67
C LEU A 40 -2.32 -1.91 10.47
N GLU A 41 -1.77 -3.00 9.92
CA GLU A 41 -1.70 -4.31 10.58
C GLU A 41 -0.61 -4.37 11.68
N THR A 42 0.41 -3.51 11.62
CA THR A 42 1.63 -3.63 12.47
C THR A 42 1.99 -2.39 13.28
N ARG A 43 1.21 -1.30 13.17
CA ARG A 43 1.42 -0.08 13.97
C ARG A 43 1.36 -0.40 15.47
N THR A 44 2.20 0.31 16.23
CA THR A 44 2.33 0.12 17.69
C THR A 44 1.04 0.39 18.45
N ASP A 45 0.26 1.36 17.99
CA ASP A 45 -0.99 1.78 18.63
C ASP A 45 -2.19 1.26 17.83
N ASP A 46 -3.05 0.50 18.49
CA ASP A 46 -4.27 -0.09 17.92
C ASP A 46 -4.06 -0.78 16.55
N PRO A 47 -3.23 -1.83 16.44
CA PRO A 47 -3.06 -2.55 15.18
C PRO A 47 -4.38 -3.17 14.73
N LEU A 48 -4.73 -3.00 13.45
CA LEU A 48 -5.95 -3.57 12.90
C LEU A 48 -5.77 -5.06 12.61
N PRO A 49 -6.77 -5.92 12.90
CA PRO A 49 -6.74 -7.30 12.45
C PRO A 49 -6.78 -7.36 10.93
N ALA A 50 -6.14 -8.37 10.33
CA ALA A 50 -6.06 -8.52 8.86
C ALA A 50 -7.43 -8.52 8.17
N ALA A 51 -8.48 -9.01 8.84
CA ALA A 51 -9.85 -8.98 8.34
C ALA A 51 -10.38 -7.54 8.17
N ALA A 52 -10.01 -6.60 9.03
CA ALA A 52 -10.49 -5.21 8.99
C ALA A 52 -9.90 -4.39 7.83
N VAL A 53 -8.80 -4.84 7.23
CA VAL A 53 -8.14 -4.19 6.09
C VAL A 53 -8.30 -4.98 4.78
N ASN A 54 -9.05 -6.09 4.82
CA ASN A 54 -9.37 -6.88 3.64
C ASN A 54 -10.71 -6.42 3.05
N ALA A 55 -10.67 -5.86 1.84
CA ALA A 55 -11.85 -5.39 1.12
C ALA A 55 -12.88 -6.50 0.81
N PHE A 56 -12.49 -7.77 0.89
CA PHE A 56 -13.35 -8.93 0.62
C PHE A 56 -13.77 -9.68 1.89
N ALA A 57 -13.42 -9.19 3.09
CA ALA A 57 -13.78 -9.88 4.34
C ALA A 57 -15.24 -9.65 4.77
N ALA A 58 -15.90 -8.61 4.26
CA ALA A 58 -17.34 -8.42 4.42
C ALA A 58 -18.06 -9.15 3.28
N GLY A 59 -18.23 -10.46 3.44
CA GLY A 59 -18.94 -11.36 2.53
C GLY A 59 -19.84 -12.30 3.30
#